data_AF-A0A1B6GVV0-F1
#
_entry.id   AF-A0A1B6GVV0-F1
#
_cell.length_a   1.000
_cell.length_b   1.000
_cell.length_c   1.000
_cell.angle_alpha   90.00
_cell.angle_beta   90.00
_cell.angle_gamma   90.00
#
_symmetry.space_group_name_H-M   'P 1'
#
loop_
_entity.id
_entity.type
_entity.pdbx_description
1 polymer ?
#
loop_
_entity_poly.entity_id
_entity_poly.type
_entity_poly.pdbx_seq_one_letter_code
_entity_poly.pdbx_strand_id
1 'polypeptide(L)'
;MERIEFGQTVSDQVLDESLVDVRLDMSNLWVSSMIKRDMILGVVDYVKSLLLTCNFSPELADIPLKFEEPIYGMMIPKFIHFCAPGLILSFCFYLPIMFTTGAIMMEREAGLLERSLIAGMTILEVVVAHTVLQ
;
A
#
# COMPACT_ATOMS: atom_id res chain seq x y z
N MET A 1 -8.91 27.01 -24.10
CA MET A 1 -9.59 28.03 -23.27
C MET A 1 -11.08 28.12 -23.59
N GLU A 2 -11.47 27.92 -24.85
CA GLU A 2 -12.87 27.94 -25.29
C GLU A 2 -13.83 27.10 -24.41
N ARG A 3 -13.40 25.94 -23.90
CA ARG A 3 -14.21 25.13 -22.96
C ARG A 3 -14.60 25.88 -21.67
N ILE A 4 -13.72 26.70 -21.12
CA ILE A 4 -13.97 27.45 -19.88
C ILE A 4 -14.78 28.72 -20.19
N GLU A 5 -14.49 29.37 -21.33
CA GLU A 5 -15.10 30.64 -21.73
C GLU A 5 -16.56 30.48 -22.15
N PHE A 6 -16.88 29.46 -22.96
CA PHE A 6 -18.24 29.22 -23.44
C PHE A 6 -19.07 28.34 -22.50
N GLY A 7 -18.43 27.56 -21.63
CA GLY A 7 -19.09 26.73 -20.64
C GLY A 7 -20.21 25.86 -21.25
N GLN A 8 -21.47 26.25 -21.04
CA GLN A 8 -22.66 25.54 -21.53
C GLN A 8 -22.90 25.67 -23.05
N THR A 9 -22.30 26.66 -23.73
CA THR A 9 -22.52 26.91 -25.16
C THR A 9 -21.38 26.41 -26.05
N VAL A 10 -20.46 25.61 -25.49
CA VAL A 10 -19.31 25.08 -26.23
C VAL A 10 -19.75 24.06 -27.29
N SER A 11 -19.01 23.98 -28.41
CA SER A 11 -19.28 23.00 -29.47
C SER A 11 -18.79 21.60 -29.13
N ASP A 12 -19.47 20.58 -29.65
CA ASP A 12 -19.13 19.16 -29.42
C ASP A 12 -17.71 18.81 -29.89
N GLN A 13 -17.24 19.43 -30.99
CA GLN A 13 -15.88 19.23 -31.49
C GLN A 13 -14.81 19.68 -30.47
N VAL A 14 -15.02 20.82 -29.82
CA VAL A 14 -14.10 21.33 -28.79
C VAL A 14 -14.15 20.45 -27.53
N LEU A 15 -15.29 19.82 -27.23
CA LEU A 15 -15.38 18.86 -26.14
C LEU A 15 -14.52 17.64 -26.44
N ASP A 16 -14.70 17.00 -27.60
CA ASP A 16 -13.96 15.80 -28.00
C ASP A 16 -12.45 16.03 -28.08
N GLU A 17 -12.03 17.15 -28.66
CA GLU A 17 -10.60 17.51 -28.78
C GLU A 17 -9.96 17.86 -27.42
N SER A 18 -10.76 18.24 -26.42
CA SER A 18 -10.28 18.63 -25.08
C SER A 18 -10.28 17.49 -24.06
N LEU A 19 -10.78 16.30 -24.44
CA LEU A 19 -10.82 15.11 -23.59
C LEU A 19 -9.49 14.36 -23.64
N VAL A 20 -8.98 13.99 -22.47
CA VAL A 20 -7.83 13.10 -22.35
C VAL A 20 -8.33 11.75 -21.88
N ASP A 21 -8.35 10.75 -22.78
CA ASP A 21 -8.69 9.37 -22.42
C ASP A 21 -7.47 8.71 -21.76
N VAL A 22 -7.69 8.16 -20.56
CA VAL A 22 -6.65 7.47 -19.79
C VAL A 22 -7.14 6.09 -19.41
N ARG A 23 -6.42 5.07 -19.90
CA ARG A 23 -6.62 3.67 -19.53
C ARG A 23 -5.53 3.23 -18.57
N LEU A 24 -5.92 2.96 -17.34
CA LEU A 24 -5.03 2.44 -16.31
C LEU A 24 -5.05 0.91 -16.35
N ASP A 25 -3.87 0.29 -16.23
CA ASP A 25 -3.79 -1.12 -15.89
C ASP A 25 -4.32 -1.33 -14.48
N MET A 26 -5.37 -2.15 -14.36
CA MET A 26 -6.06 -2.43 -13.10
C MET A 26 -5.62 -3.76 -12.47
N SER A 27 -4.52 -4.36 -12.95
CA SER A 27 -3.99 -5.63 -12.44
C SER A 27 -3.59 -5.56 -10.94
N ASN A 28 -3.27 -4.37 -10.43
CA ASN A 28 -3.01 -4.12 -9.01
C ASN A 28 -3.97 -3.05 -8.46
N LEU A 29 -5.04 -3.49 -7.80
CA LEU A 29 -6.09 -2.61 -7.29
C LEU A 29 -5.57 -1.43 -6.45
N TRP A 30 -4.56 -1.66 -5.60
CA TRP A 30 -4.01 -0.63 -4.72
C TRP A 30 -3.24 0.44 -5.50
N VAL A 31 -2.31 -0.01 -6.35
CA VAL A 31 -1.49 0.90 -7.17
C VAL A 31 -2.38 1.69 -8.13
N SER A 32 -3.32 1.03 -8.81
CA SER A 32 -4.21 1.68 -9.75
C SER A 32 -5.15 2.68 -9.07
N SER A 33 -5.62 2.39 -7.85
CA SER A 33 -6.43 3.33 -7.08
C SER A 33 -5.62 4.56 -6.63
N MET A 34 -4.35 4.38 -6.25
CA MET A 34 -3.47 5.49 -5.91
C MET A 34 -3.19 6.38 -7.13
N ILE A 35 -2.85 5.79 -8.29
CA ILE A 35 -2.63 6.53 -9.54
C ILE A 35 -3.90 7.29 -9.94
N LYS A 36 -5.08 6.65 -9.87
CA LYS A 36 -6.36 7.30 -10.19
C LYS A 36 -6.62 8.51 -9.28
N ARG A 37 -6.40 8.37 -7.97
CA ARG A 37 -6.54 9.46 -7.01
C ARG A 37 -5.59 10.61 -7.34
N ASP A 38 -4.31 10.30 -7.53
CA ASP A 38 -3.28 11.30 -7.76
C ASP A 38 -3.49 12.03 -9.11
N MET A 39 -4.00 11.33 -10.12
CA MET A 39 -4.40 11.93 -11.40
C MET A 39 -5.56 12.92 -11.22
N ILE A 40 -6.60 12.56 -10.46
CA ILE A 40 -7.75 13.45 -10.20
C ILE A 40 -7.28 14.69 -9.43
N LEU A 41 -6.47 14.51 -8.37
CA LEU A 41 -5.93 15.62 -7.58
C LEU A 41 -5.02 16.52 -8.44
N GLY A 42 -4.17 15.93 -9.29
CA GLY A 42 -3.32 16.68 -10.21
C GLY A 42 -4.11 17.51 -11.24
N VAL A 43 -5.24 16.98 -11.74
CA VAL A 43 -6.14 17.74 -12.62
C VAL A 43 -6.79 18.89 -11.86
N VAL A 44 -7.24 18.68 -10.61
CA VAL A 44 -7.78 19.76 -9.77
C VAL A 44 -6.74 20.86 -9.55
N ASP A 45 -5.51 20.51 -9.19
CA ASP A 45 -4.42 21.47 -8.98
C ASP A 45 -4.04 22.22 -10.27
N TYR A 46 -4.09 21.54 -11.42
CA TYR A 46 -3.91 22.16 -12.73
C TYR A 46 -5.02 23.19 -13.01
N VAL A 47 -6.29 22.84 -12.79
CA VAL A 47 -7.41 23.77 -13.00
C VAL A 47 -7.31 24.96 -12.04
N LYS A 48 -6.94 24.75 -10.77
CA LYS A 48 -6.67 25.85 -9.83
C LYS A 48 -5.60 26.81 -10.36
N SER A 49 -4.50 26.26 -10.88
CA SER A 49 -3.40 27.04 -11.46
C SER A 49 -3.83 27.82 -12.71
N LEU A 50 -4.67 27.22 -13.55
CA LEU A 50 -5.28 27.90 -14.69
C LEU A 50 -6.19 29.06 -14.26
N LEU A 51 -7.07 28.85 -13.27
CA LEU A 51 -7.96 29.89 -12.77
C LEU A 51 -7.19 31.08 -12.19
N LEU A 52 -6.12 30.82 -11.45
CA LEU A 52 -5.23 31.88 -10.94
C LEU A 52 -4.61 32.70 -12.08
N THR A 53 -4.17 32.04 -13.16
CA THR A 53 -3.62 32.73 -14.34
C THR A 53 -4.66 33.59 -15.04
N CYS A 54 -5.92 33.18 -15.00
CA CYS A 54 -7.06 33.90 -15.55
C CYS A 54 -7.69 34.93 -14.58
N ASN A 55 -7.09 35.21 -13.41
CA ASN A 55 -7.63 36.08 -12.37
C ASN A 55 -9.00 35.67 -11.81
N PHE A 56 -9.33 34.37 -11.85
CA PHE A 56 -10.50 33.80 -11.17
C PHE A 56 -10.12 33.26 -9.79
N SER A 57 -11.10 33.17 -8.90
CA SER A 57 -10.89 32.54 -7.58
C SER A 57 -10.54 31.05 -7.76
N PRO A 58 -9.43 30.55 -7.17
CA PRO A 58 -9.06 29.14 -7.25
C PRO A 58 -10.04 28.22 -6.53
N GLU A 59 -10.85 28.76 -5.61
CA GLU A 59 -11.88 28.03 -4.86
C GLU A 59 -12.98 27.48 -5.78
N LEU A 60 -13.15 28.05 -6.98
CA LEU A 60 -14.13 27.60 -7.96
C LEU A 60 -13.84 26.20 -8.51
N ALA A 61 -12.57 25.78 -8.48
CA ALA A 61 -12.13 24.45 -8.91
C ALA A 61 -11.96 23.48 -7.75
N ASP A 62 -12.20 23.92 -6.51
CA ASP A 62 -12.04 23.07 -5.35
C ASP A 62 -13.19 22.06 -5.22
N ILE A 63 -12.88 20.91 -4.65
CA ILE A 63 -13.91 19.91 -4.34
C ILE A 63 -14.76 20.49 -3.20
N PRO A 64 -16.10 20.46 -3.25
CA PRO A 64 -16.98 21.01 -2.20
C PRO A 64 -17.03 20.10 -0.95
N LEU A 65 -15.87 19.59 -0.55
CA LEU A 65 -15.65 18.75 0.63
C LEU A 65 -14.46 19.31 1.38
N LYS A 66 -14.71 19.80 2.59
CA LYS A 66 -13.64 20.25 3.49
C LYS A 66 -13.08 19.04 4.22
N PHE A 67 -11.86 18.64 3.88
CA PHE A 67 -11.13 17.62 4.62
C PHE A 67 -10.34 18.29 5.75
N GLU A 68 -10.64 17.92 6.99
CA GLU A 68 -9.87 18.36 8.17
C GLU A 68 -8.62 17.50 8.36
N GLU A 69 -7.70 17.97 9.20
CA GLU A 69 -6.48 17.23 9.52
C GLU A 69 -6.82 15.89 10.23
N PRO A 70 -6.22 14.76 9.79
CA PRO A 70 -6.59 13.46 10.32
C PRO A 70 -6.01 13.29 11.71
N ILE A 71 -6.85 12.84 12.65
CA ILE A 71 -6.43 12.55 14.04
C ILE A 71 -5.40 11.40 14.07
N TYR A 72 -5.55 10.43 13.16
CA TYR A 72 -4.65 9.29 13.01
C TYR A 72 -4.22 9.11 11.54
N GLY A 73 -2.93 8.90 11.34
CA GLY A 73 -2.36 8.62 10.03
C GLY A 73 -1.98 9.88 9.25
N MET A 74 -1.90 9.75 7.92
CA MET A 74 -1.52 10.83 7.02
C MET A 74 -2.66 11.10 6.04
N MET A 75 -2.85 12.37 5.67
CA MET A 75 -3.81 12.79 4.63
C MET A 75 -3.62 12.03 3.31
N ILE A 76 -2.36 11.78 2.95
CA ILE A 76 -1.99 11.00 1.78
C ILE A 76 -1.33 9.70 2.26
N PRO A 77 -2.09 8.58 2.32
CA PRO A 77 -1.53 7.31 2.75
C PRO A 77 -0.44 6.83 1.79
N LYS A 78 0.64 6.28 2.36
CA LYS A 78 1.72 5.61 1.60
C LYS A 78 1.47 4.10 1.56
N PHE A 79 1.74 3.49 0.42
CA PHE A 79 1.59 2.05 0.20
C PHE A 79 2.36 1.18 1.21
N ILE A 80 3.50 1.66 1.70
CA ILE A 80 4.30 0.93 2.69
C ILE A 80 3.56 0.69 4.01
N HIS A 81 2.66 1.58 4.42
CA HIS A 81 1.88 1.39 5.65
C HIS A 81 0.87 0.25 5.52
N PHE A 82 0.42 -0.05 4.30
CA PHE A 82 -0.41 -1.22 4.02
C PHE A 82 0.41 -2.52 4.01
N CYS A 83 1.64 -2.49 3.47
CA CYS A 83 2.49 -3.68 3.36
C CYS A 83 3.19 -4.07 4.67
N ALA A 84 3.53 -3.07 5.50
CA ALA A 84 4.36 -3.27 6.69
C ALA A 84 3.80 -4.34 7.65
N PRO A 85 2.49 -4.40 7.98
CA PRO A 85 1.96 -5.44 8.86
C PRO A 85 2.16 -6.85 8.29
N GLY A 86 1.97 -7.05 6.99
CA GLY A 86 2.18 -8.35 6.34
C GLY A 86 3.65 -8.79 6.37
N LEU A 87 4.57 -7.83 6.20
CA LEU A 87 6.00 -8.08 6.31
C LEU A 87 6.42 -8.41 7.75
N ILE A 88 5.92 -7.66 8.74
CA ILE A 88 6.19 -7.92 10.16
C ILE A 88 5.69 -9.31 10.55
N LEU A 89 4.46 -9.67 10.17
CA LEU A 89 3.92 -11.01 10.42
C LEU A 89 4.79 -12.09 9.77
N SER A 90 5.23 -11.87 8.53
CA SER A 90 6.14 -12.81 7.87
C SER A 90 7.41 -13.03 8.68
N PHE A 91 8.05 -11.97 9.18
CA PHE A 91 9.24 -12.10 10.04
C PHE A 91 8.94 -12.79 11.38
N CYS A 92 7.84 -12.44 12.04
CA CYS A 92 7.45 -13.03 13.32
C CYS A 92 7.22 -14.54 13.23
N PHE A 93 6.77 -15.07 12.09
CA PHE A 93 6.59 -16.52 11.92
C PHE A 93 7.79 -17.21 11.28
N TYR A 94 8.42 -16.60 10.26
CA TYR A 94 9.54 -17.25 9.57
C TYR A 94 10.79 -17.33 10.44
N LEU A 95 11.11 -16.28 11.20
CA LEU A 95 12.36 -16.27 11.97
C LEU A 95 12.38 -17.35 13.04
N PRO A 96 11.36 -17.50 13.92
CA PRO A 96 11.35 -18.58 14.91
C PRO A 96 11.40 -19.96 14.25
N ILE A 97 10.62 -20.20 13.19
CA ILE A 97 10.64 -21.48 12.47
C ILE A 97 12.04 -21.79 11.93
N MET A 98 12.72 -20.80 11.35
CA MET A 98 14.08 -20.94 10.84
C MET A 98 15.09 -21.24 11.97
N PHE A 99 14.99 -20.55 13.11
CA PHE A 99 15.86 -20.79 14.26
C PHE A 99 15.62 -22.15 14.90
N THR A 100 14.36 -22.52 15.16
CA THR A 100 13.97 -23.83 15.71
C THR A 100 14.45 -24.96 14.80
N THR A 101 14.23 -24.84 13.49
CA THR A 101 14.69 -25.86 12.53
C THR A 101 16.20 -25.95 12.49
N GLY A 102 16.89 -24.80 12.50
CA GLY A 102 18.35 -24.74 12.53
C GLY A 102 18.94 -25.42 13.76
N ALA A 103 18.35 -25.19 14.94
CA ALA A 103 18.82 -25.81 16.16
C ALA A 103 18.58 -27.32 16.21
N ILE A 104 17.39 -27.79 15.82
CA ILE A 104 17.11 -29.24 15.74
C ILE A 104 18.07 -29.91 14.75
N MET A 105 18.38 -29.24 13.63
CA MET A 105 19.31 -29.77 12.64
C MET A 105 20.75 -29.84 13.17
N MET A 106 21.18 -28.82 13.93
CA MET A 106 22.47 -28.81 14.61
C MET A 106 22.57 -29.93 15.65
N GLU A 107 21.53 -30.15 16.46
CA GLU A 107 21.49 -31.25 17.44
C GLU A 107 21.51 -32.62 16.78
N ARG A 108 20.85 -32.75 15.63
CA ARG A 108 20.87 -33.97 14.81
C ARG A 108 22.28 -34.25 14.29
N GLU A 109 22.98 -33.24 13.78
CA GLU A 109 24.35 -33.37 13.30
C GLU A 109 25.33 -33.73 14.43
N ALA A 110 25.12 -33.17 15.64
CA ALA A 110 25.88 -33.52 16.83
C ALA A 110 25.52 -34.90 17.44
N GLY A 111 24.50 -35.59 16.91
CA GLY A 111 23.99 -36.86 17.43
C GLY A 111 23.30 -36.74 18.80
N LEU A 112 23.00 -35.53 19.27
CA LEU A 112 22.33 -35.28 20.54
C LEU A 112 20.86 -35.70 20.48
N LEU A 113 20.20 -35.45 19.34
CA LEU A 113 18.81 -35.80 19.11
C LEU A 113 18.57 -37.32 19.29
N GLU A 114 19.43 -38.16 18.71
CA GLU A 114 19.32 -39.61 18.80
C GLU A 114 19.52 -40.11 20.24
N ARG A 115 20.45 -39.50 20.99
CA ARG A 115 20.69 -39.84 22.40
C ARG A 115 19.50 -39.48 23.28
N SER A 116 18.88 -38.33 23.03
CA SER A 116 17.65 -37.89 23.71
C SER A 116 16.50 -38.86 23.47
N LEU A 117 16.32 -39.34 22.23
CA LEU A 117 15.28 -40.32 21.90
C LEU A 117 15.51 -41.68 22.56
N ILE A 118 16.76 -42.17 22.62
CA ILE A 118 17.11 -43.42 23.31
C ILE A 118 16.88 -43.30 24.83
N ALA A 119 17.04 -42.10 25.40
CA ALA A 119 16.74 -41.82 26.81
C ALA A 119 15.23 -41.82 27.14
N GLY A 120 14.36 -42.05 26.16
CA GLY A 120 12.92 -42.13 26.34
C GLY A 120 12.16 -40.83 26.11
N MET A 121 12.84 -39.76 25.66
CA MET A 121 12.15 -38.51 25.26
C MET A 121 11.39 -38.72 23.95
N THR A 122 10.21 -38.10 23.86
CA THR A 122 9.42 -38.10 22.64
C THR A 122 9.81 -36.93 21.73
N ILE A 123 9.62 -37.10 20.41
CA ILE A 123 9.88 -36.03 19.43
C ILE A 123 9.04 -34.77 19.74
N LEU A 124 7.81 -34.94 20.23
CA LEU A 124 6.94 -33.83 20.59
C LEU A 124 7.50 -33.00 21.75
N GLU A 125 8.05 -33.65 22.78
CA GLU A 125 8.68 -32.94 23.90
C GLU A 125 9.88 -32.11 23.44
N VAL A 126 10.70 -32.66 22.54
CA VAL A 126 11.85 -31.95 21.95
C VAL A 126 11.41 -30.74 21.13
N VAL A 127 10.41 -30.90 20.26
CA VAL A 127 9.89 -29.80 19.44
C VAL A 127 9.27 -28.70 20.30
N VAL A 128 8.49 -29.06 21.32
CA VAL A 128 7.90 -28.08 22.24
C VAL A 128 8.98 -27.34 23.03
N ALA A 129 10.02 -28.05 23.48
CA ALA A 129 11.15 -27.41 24.18
C ALA A 129 11.85 -26.37 23.29
N HIS A 130 12.14 -26.71 22.03
CA HIS A 130 12.70 -25.75 21.09
C HIS A 130 11.77 -24.58 20.77
N THR A 131 10.46 -24.82 20.68
CA THR A 131 9.47 -23.76 20.38
C THR A 131 9.29 -22.76 21.52
N VAL A 132 9.51 -23.19 22.77
CA VAL A 132 9.38 -22.31 23.95
C VAL A 132 10.68 -21.57 24.25
N LEU A 133 11.84 -22.17 23.95
CA LEU A 133 13.14 -21.62 24.31
C LEU A 133 13.78 -20.73 23.23
N GLN A 134 13.48 -20.97 21.94
CA GLN A 134 14.11 -20.28 20.80
C GLN A 134 13.13 -19.33 20.12
#